data_AF-A0A2V5M5R7-F1
#
_entry.id   AF-A0A2V5M5R7-F1
#
_cell.length_a   1.000
_cell.length_b   1.000
_cell.length_c   1.000
_cell.angle_alpha   90.00
_cell.angle_beta   90.00
_cell.angle_gamma   90.00
#
_symmetry.space_group_name_H-M   'P 1'
#
loop_
_entity.id
_entity.type
_entity.pdbx_description
1 polymer ?
#
loop_
_entity_poly.entity_id
_entity_poly.type
_entity_poly.pdbx_seq_one_letter_code
_entity_poly.pdbx_strand_id
1 'polypeptide(L)'
;MPKSLIITEKPSVASDIASALGGFKKGKDYFDNERYVISWAVGHLFELAVPASMKEQDKWDMTKLPIMPLEFELEPADKMRGRVNVLRKLIKDKNVSEIINACDAGREGELIFR
;
A
#
# COMPACT_ATOMS: atom_id res chain seq x y z
N MET A 1 -4.02 18.25 -17.72
CA MET A 1 -5.12 18.00 -16.77
C MET A 1 -4.57 17.14 -15.66
N PRO A 2 -4.98 17.33 -14.40
CA PRO A 2 -4.60 16.42 -13.32
C PRO A 2 -5.20 15.03 -13.59
N LYS A 3 -4.51 13.99 -13.15
CA LYS A 3 -4.83 12.57 -13.33
C LYS A 3 -5.41 11.98 -12.05
N SER A 4 -6.11 10.86 -12.18
CA SER A 4 -6.50 10.03 -11.04
C SER A 4 -5.54 8.85 -10.88
N LEU A 5 -5.09 8.58 -9.65
CA LEU A 5 -4.27 7.44 -9.30
C LEU A 5 -5.16 6.28 -8.85
N ILE A 6 -5.18 5.19 -9.63
CA ILE A 6 -5.86 3.95 -9.28
C ILE A 6 -4.85 3.04 -8.57
N ILE A 7 -5.17 2.59 -7.35
CA ILE A 7 -4.34 1.64 -6.59
C ILE A 7 -5.12 0.33 -6.47
N THR A 8 -4.51 -0.76 -6.93
CA THR A 8 -5.06 -2.12 -6.85
C THR A 8 -4.30 -2.95 -5.82
N GLU A 9 -4.83 -4.11 -5.43
CA GLU A 9 -4.17 -4.99 -4.44
C GLU A 9 -2.91 -5.69 -4.97
N LYS A 10 -2.87 -5.96 -6.28
CA LYS A 10 -1.83 -6.80 -6.91
C LYS A 10 -1.61 -6.45 -8.39
N PRO A 11 -0.41 -6.73 -8.95
CA PRO A 11 -0.06 -6.34 -10.31
C PRO A 11 -0.99 -6.88 -11.40
N SER A 12 -1.56 -8.07 -11.20
CA SER A 12 -2.45 -8.68 -12.20
C SER A 12 -3.73 -7.86 -12.39
N VAL A 13 -4.35 -7.39 -11.30
CA VAL A 13 -5.56 -6.55 -11.34
C VAL A 13 -5.27 -5.21 -12.01
N ALA A 14 -4.12 -4.60 -11.72
CA ALA A 14 -3.69 -3.38 -12.43
C ALA A 14 -3.57 -3.60 -13.94
N SER A 15 -3.03 -4.76 -14.36
CA SER A 15 -2.91 -5.11 -15.78
C SER A 15 -4.27 -5.31 -16.46
N ASP A 16 -5.21 -5.95 -15.76
CA ASP A 16 -6.58 -6.15 -16.26
C ASP A 16 -7.30 -4.81 -16.45
N ILE A 17 -7.22 -3.92 -15.45
CA ILE A 17 -7.80 -2.57 -15.53
C ILE A 17 -7.15 -1.76 -16.66
N ALA A 18 -5.82 -1.79 -16.77
CA ALA A 18 -5.10 -1.09 -17.83
C ALA A 18 -5.51 -1.59 -19.23
N SER A 19 -5.75 -2.90 -19.37
CA SER A 19 -6.17 -3.52 -20.63
C SER A 19 -7.60 -3.15 -21.00
N ALA A 20 -8.51 -3.12 -20.02
CA ALA A 20 -9.90 -2.73 -20.22
C ALA A 20 -10.08 -1.25 -20.57
N LEU A 21 -9.31 -0.37 -19.92
CA LEU A 21 -9.38 1.08 -20.13
C LEU A 21 -8.56 1.55 -21.35
N GLY A 22 -7.47 0.86 -21.69
CA GLY A 22 -6.65 1.13 -22.87
C GLY A 22 -5.82 2.42 -22.82
N GLY A 23 -4.93 2.58 -23.80
CA GLY A 23 -4.12 3.79 -23.99
C GLY A 23 -2.98 3.99 -22.99
N PHE A 24 -2.60 2.97 -22.23
CA PHE A 24 -1.54 3.05 -21.23
C PHE A 24 -0.14 2.79 -21.81
N LYS A 25 0.82 3.56 -21.32
CA LYS A 25 2.25 3.25 -21.39
C LYS A 25 2.62 2.48 -20.13
N LYS A 26 3.24 1.31 -20.30
CA LYS A 26 3.72 0.50 -19.19
C LYS A 26 5.05 1.05 -18.67
N GLY A 27 5.05 1.52 -17.42
CA GLY A 27 6.26 1.82 -16.67
C GLY A 27 6.76 0.59 -15.90
N LYS A 28 7.74 0.80 -15.02
CA LYS A 28 8.29 -0.28 -14.19
C LYS A 28 7.28 -0.78 -13.15
N ASP A 29 6.61 0.16 -12.47
CA ASP A 29 5.78 -0.10 -11.28
C ASP A 29 4.39 0.55 -11.37
N TYR A 30 4.02 1.02 -12.56
CA TYR A 30 2.73 1.64 -12.84
C TYR A 30 2.44 1.61 -14.35
N PHE A 31 1.18 1.86 -14.69
CA PHE A 31 0.72 2.21 -16.03
C PHE A 31 0.33 3.68 -16.04
N ASP A 32 0.64 4.40 -17.12
CA ASP A 32 0.31 5.82 -17.25
C ASP A 32 -0.37 6.11 -18.59
N ASN A 33 -1.46 6.87 -18.57
CA ASN A 33 -2.07 7.46 -19.76
C ASN A 33 -2.44 8.93 -19.49
N GLU A 34 -3.16 9.57 -20.40
CA GLU A 34 -3.50 11.00 -20.27
C GLU A 34 -4.37 11.33 -19.04
N ARG A 35 -5.17 10.38 -18.54
CA ARG A 35 -6.17 10.58 -17.49
C ARG A 35 -5.85 9.85 -16.19
N TYR A 36 -5.16 8.72 -16.25
CA TYR A 36 -4.98 7.79 -15.15
C TYR A 36 -3.52 7.38 -14.99
N VAL A 37 -3.15 7.18 -13.73
CA VAL A 37 -1.99 6.38 -13.33
C VAL A 37 -2.53 5.16 -12.61
N ILE A 38 -2.14 3.95 -13.00
CA ILE A 38 -2.53 2.72 -12.30
C ILE A 38 -1.28 2.14 -11.65
N SER A 39 -1.31 1.95 -10.34
CA SER A 39 -0.29 1.22 -9.60
C SER A 39 -0.94 0.17 -8.69
N TRP A 40 -0.13 -0.53 -7.92
CA TRP A 40 -0.58 -1.66 -7.13
C TRP A 40 0.20 -1.79 -5.83
N ALA A 41 -0.49 -2.28 -4.82
CA ALA A 41 0.09 -2.94 -3.66
C ALA A 41 0.59 -4.34 -4.05
N VAL A 42 1.11 -5.07 -3.06
CA VAL A 42 1.48 -6.49 -3.18
C VAL A 42 0.99 -7.21 -1.93
N GLY A 43 -0.33 -7.17 -1.73
CA GLY A 43 -0.94 -7.45 -0.43
C GLY A 43 -0.64 -6.35 0.60
N HIS A 44 -0.59 -6.73 1.87
CA HIS A 44 -0.28 -5.81 2.99
C HIS A 44 1.13 -5.23 2.85
N LEU A 45 1.21 -3.89 2.74
CA LEU A 45 2.47 -3.16 2.65
C LEU A 45 3.04 -2.77 4.02
N PHE A 46 2.18 -2.79 5.03
CA PHE A 46 2.47 -2.44 6.41
C PHE A 46 2.13 -3.63 7.30
N GLU A 47 2.81 -3.72 8.43
CA GLU A 47 2.57 -4.70 9.47
C GLU A 47 2.51 -4.01 10.83
N LEU A 48 1.97 -4.70 11.84
CA LEU A 48 1.96 -4.18 13.20
C LEU A 48 3.41 -4.01 13.68
N ALA A 49 3.73 -2.80 14.11
CA ALA A 49 5.04 -2.53 14.69
C ALA A 49 5.18 -3.24 16.03
N VAL A 50 6.38 -3.76 16.31
CA VAL A 50 6.69 -4.28 17.64
C VAL A 50 6.64 -3.12 18.64
N PRO A 51 5.85 -3.22 19.73
CA PRO A 51 5.79 -2.15 20.73
C PRO A 51 7.16 -1.81 21.30
N ALA A 52 7.42 -0.54 21.59
CA ALA A 52 8.71 -0.09 22.11
C ALA A 52 9.13 -0.84 23.39
N SER A 53 8.17 -1.15 24.27
CA SER A 53 8.39 -1.93 25.50
C SER A 53 8.91 -3.35 25.26
N MET A 54 8.73 -3.89 24.05
CA MET A 54 9.22 -5.20 23.63
C MET A 54 10.50 -5.13 22.80
N LYS A 55 10.79 -4.01 22.12
CA LYS A 55 11.96 -3.89 21.24
C LYS A 55 13.30 -4.10 21.97
N GLU A 56 13.34 -3.84 23.27
CA GLU A 56 14.53 -4.03 24.13
C GLU A 56 14.60 -5.42 24.79
N GLN A 57 13.65 -6.31 24.51
CA GLN A 57 13.60 -7.63 25.14
C GLN A 57 14.22 -8.70 24.25
N ASP A 58 15.34 -9.25 24.70
CA ASP A 58 15.99 -10.37 24.00
C ASP A 58 15.32 -11.72 24.27
N LYS A 59 14.44 -11.81 25.29
CA LYS A 59 13.76 -13.04 25.73
C LYS A 59 12.33 -12.76 26.19
N TRP A 60 11.45 -13.73 25.97
CA TRP A 60 10.07 -13.69 26.45
C TRP A 60 10.00 -13.71 27.98
N ASP A 61 9.20 -12.80 28.54
CA ASP A 61 8.93 -12.68 29.97
C ASP A 61 7.43 -12.76 30.23
N MET A 62 6.99 -13.86 30.86
CA MET A 62 5.59 -14.11 31.17
C MET A 62 4.99 -13.06 32.11
N THR A 63 5.81 -12.38 32.92
CA THR A 63 5.34 -11.34 33.86
C THR A 63 4.95 -10.04 33.16
N LYS A 64 5.38 -9.84 31.91
CA LYS A 64 5.06 -8.68 31.08
C LYS A 64 3.84 -8.89 30.20
N LEU A 65 3.19 -10.03 30.32
CA LEU A 65 1.95 -10.34 29.62
C LEU A 65 0.73 -9.89 30.45
N PRO A 66 -0.35 -9.43 29.78
CA PRO A 66 -0.47 -9.25 28.33
C PRO A 66 0.26 -7.99 27.83
N ILE A 67 0.84 -8.09 26.63
CA ILE A 67 1.30 -6.90 25.92
C ILE A 67 0.10 -6.25 25.25
N MET A 68 -0.31 -5.09 25.76
CA MET A 68 -1.44 -4.33 25.24
C MET A 68 -1.00 -2.87 25.05
N PRO A 69 -0.52 -2.49 23.86
CA PRO A 69 -0.19 -1.10 23.60
C PRO A 69 -1.46 -0.25 23.63
N LEU A 70 -1.34 1.01 24.04
CA LEU A 70 -2.46 1.97 24.02
C LEU A 70 -2.97 2.20 22.59
N GLU A 71 -2.05 2.23 21.63
CA GLU A 71 -2.32 2.34 20.20
C GLU A 71 -1.44 1.36 19.44
N PHE A 72 -2.01 0.73 18.41
CA PHE A 72 -1.24 -0.13 17.51
C PHE A 72 -0.61 0.73 16.42
N GLU A 73 0.71 0.76 16.39
CA GLU A 73 1.47 1.41 15.33
C GLU A 73 1.68 0.46 14.16
N LEU A 74 1.80 1.02 12.96
CA LEU A 74 2.13 0.28 11.74
C LEU A 74 3.51 0.69 11.24
N GLU A 75 4.28 -0.28 10.77
CA GLU A 75 5.54 -0.03 10.08
C GLU A 75 5.56 -0.71 8.70
N PRO A 76 6.28 -0.15 7.70
CA PRO A 76 6.42 -0.81 6.41
C PRO A 76 7.10 -2.16 6.59
N ALA A 77 6.48 -3.23 6.08
CA ALA A 77 7.11 -4.54 6.08
C ALA A 77 8.46 -4.47 5.36
N ASP A 78 9.47 -5.16 5.88
CA ASP A 78 10.87 -4.99 5.45
C ASP A 78 11.08 -5.06 3.92
N LYS A 79 10.41 -6.02 3.29
CA LYS A 79 10.47 -6.26 1.83
C LYS A 79 9.63 -5.27 1.02
N MET A 80 8.71 -4.56 1.67
CA MET A 80 7.72 -3.69 1.04
C MET A 80 8.10 -2.21 1.04
N ARG A 81 9.17 -1.80 1.74
CA ARG A 81 9.67 -0.42 1.75
C ARG A 81 9.82 0.19 0.36
N GLY A 82 10.32 -0.59 -0.60
CA GLY A 82 10.43 -0.17 -1.99
C GLY A 82 9.08 0.16 -2.62
N ARG A 83 8.06 -0.70 -2.41
CA ARG A 83 6.70 -0.51 -2.92
C ARG A 83 6.01 0.69 -2.27
N VAL A 84 6.11 0.80 -0.94
CA VAL A 84 5.60 1.95 -0.18
C VAL A 84 6.20 3.26 -0.72
N ASN A 85 7.50 3.28 -1.01
CA ASN A 85 8.15 4.46 -1.57
C ASN A 85 7.66 4.82 -2.97
N VAL A 86 7.38 3.83 -3.83
CA VAL A 86 6.79 4.07 -5.16
C VAL A 86 5.40 4.69 -5.01
N LEU A 87 4.50 4.04 -4.25
CA LEU A 87 3.14 4.54 -4.06
C LEU A 87 3.14 5.92 -3.40
N ARG A 88 3.98 6.13 -2.39
CA ARG A 88 4.12 7.45 -1.73
C ARG A 88 4.54 8.54 -2.70
N LYS A 89 5.40 8.25 -3.68
CA LYS A 89 5.77 9.22 -4.72
C LYS A 89 4.60 9.54 -5.64
N LEU A 90 3.86 8.52 -6.08
CA LEU A 90 2.68 8.70 -6.94
C LEU A 90 1.56 9.47 -6.22
N ILE A 91 1.28 9.11 -4.97
CA ILE A 91 0.28 9.78 -4.11
C ILE A 91 0.61 11.26 -3.91
N LYS A 92 1.90 11.60 -3.80
CA LYS A 92 2.38 12.98 -3.61
C LYS A 92 2.65 13.73 -4.92
N ASP A 93 2.43 13.12 -6.07
CA ASP A 93 2.63 13.78 -7.35
C ASP A 93 1.61 14.91 -7.51
N LYS A 94 2.09 16.12 -7.83
CA LYS A 94 1.22 17.31 -8.00
C LYS A 94 0.24 17.19 -9.16
N ASN A 95 0.51 16.28 -10.09
CA ASN A 95 -0.37 16.00 -11.21
C ASN A 95 -1.47 14.99 -10.85
N VAL A 96 -1.45 14.40 -9.65
CA VAL A 96 -2.51 13.54 -9.15
C VAL A 96 -3.46 14.36 -8.28
N SER A 97 -4.74 14.41 -8.65
CA SER A 97 -5.77 15.14 -7.89
C SER A 97 -6.75 14.22 -7.15
N GLU A 98 -6.77 12.94 -7.50
CA GLU A 98 -7.72 11.95 -7.00
C GLU A 98 -7.02 10.60 -6.83
N ILE A 99 -7.38 9.85 -5.79
CA ILE A 99 -6.92 8.48 -5.56
C ILE A 99 -8.15 7.58 -5.51
N ILE A 100 -8.11 6.49 -6.28
CA ILE A 100 -9.19 5.53 -6.44
C ILE A 100 -8.74 4.21 -5.82
N ASN A 101 -9.51 3.72 -4.84
CA ASN A 101 -9.37 2.37 -4.31
C ASN A 101 -9.93 1.35 -5.30
N ALA A 102 -9.06 0.47 -5.82
CA ALA A 102 -9.42 -0.66 -6.66
C ALA A 102 -8.86 -1.98 -6.09
N CYS A 103 -8.74 -2.08 -4.77
CA CYS A 103 -8.50 -3.34 -4.06
C CYS A 103 -9.75 -4.23 -4.06
N ASP A 104 -9.60 -5.48 -3.65
CA ASP A 104 -10.70 -6.45 -3.64
C ASP A 104 -11.87 -5.92 -2.78
N ALA A 105 -13.11 -6.13 -3.24
CA ALA A 105 -14.33 -5.63 -2.60
C ALA A 105 -14.69 -6.41 -1.32
N GLY A 106 -13.85 -6.30 -0.30
CA GLY A 106 -13.96 -6.99 0.98
C GLY A 106 -13.15 -6.31 2.08
N ARG A 107 -13.25 -6.84 3.31
CA ARG A 107 -12.60 -6.24 4.49
C ARG A 107 -11.08 -6.13 4.34
N GLU A 108 -10.45 -7.18 3.83
CA GLU A 108 -9.00 -7.20 3.63
C GLU A 108 -8.56 -6.20 2.55
N GLY A 109 -9.31 -6.08 1.45
CA GLY A 109 -8.99 -5.11 0.41
C GLY A 109 -9.10 -3.66 0.89
N GLU A 110 -10.12 -3.36 1.70
CA GLU A 110 -10.25 -2.05 2.36
C GLU A 110 -9.09 -1.80 3.35
N LEU A 111 -8.71 -2.82 4.14
CA LEU A 111 -7.61 -2.72 5.09
C LEU A 111 -6.24 -2.52 4.42
N ILE A 112 -6.01 -3.13 3.25
CA ILE A 112 -4.78 -2.93 2.47
C ILE A 112 -4.68 -1.50 1.94
N PHE A 113 -5.81 -0.88 1.60
CA PHE A 113 -5.83 0.45 1.01
C PHE A 113 -5.74 1.59 2.04
N ARG A 114 -6.42 1.43 3.19
CA ARG A 114 -6.58 2.48 4.21
C ARG A 114 -5.29 2.78 4.98
#